data_AF-A0A957X207-F1
#
_entry.id   AF-A0A957X207-F1
#
_cell.length_a   1.000
_cell.length_b   1.000
_cell.length_c   1.000
_cell.angle_alpha   90.00
_cell.angle_beta   90.00
_cell.angle_gamma   90.00
#
_symmetry.space_group_name_H-M   'P 1'
#
loop_
_entity.id
_entity.type
_entity.pdbx_description
1 polymer ?
#
loop_
_entity_poly.entity_id
_entity_poly.type
_entity_poly.pdbx_seq_one_letter_code
_entity_poly.pdbx_strand_id
1 'polypeptide(L)'
;EGEEGKFFVWTPAEIEAVLDVNEAKLLQAHYGVSARGNFEGHNILHVRRPLEDVAQELGLTLEQAEAQLAAAKAKLFAAREQRIKPARDEKILVEWNGLMIHALAEVGVVMGRQDALDAAIAAADFILNKMSQPDGKLYRSYKDGRARLNAYLEDYAAFARALVALYEATFDLRWLGEASRLTKIIFEQFHDSEKGGFFQTGIDHEILVARRKDYIDNAVPSGNSLVTELLLRLAVLVENEQYRREATRVLLTLKEAMAQQPTGFGRMLTALHTVLHPSQEIALVGDPADGATRALLAEVRQRYLPTTVLALKQPDEEAMLPLLAERSLVNGQPAAYVCENYACQLPVTTVAKLAELLER
;
A
#
# COMPACT_ATOMS: atom_id res chain seq x y z
N GLU A 1 -14.11 30.42 6.00
CA GLU A 1 -15.48 30.32 6.57
C GLU A 1 -15.68 29.10 7.47
N GLY A 2 -14.67 28.26 7.76
CA GLY A 2 -14.76 27.25 8.84
C GLY A 2 -15.73 26.08 8.59
N GLU A 3 -16.56 26.15 7.55
CA GLU A 3 -17.48 25.09 7.14
C GLU A 3 -16.71 23.97 6.41
N GLU A 4 -16.65 22.81 7.05
CA GLU A 4 -16.06 21.60 6.47
C GLU A 4 -16.84 21.18 5.22
N GLY A 5 -16.12 20.80 4.16
CA GLY A 5 -16.76 20.32 2.92
C GLY A 5 -17.35 21.39 1.98
N LYS A 6 -17.48 22.66 2.40
CA LYS A 6 -18.07 23.76 1.59
C LYS A 6 -17.48 23.88 0.18
N PHE A 7 -16.18 23.65 0.05
CA PHE A 7 -15.51 23.67 -1.25
C PHE A 7 -16.11 22.68 -2.25
N PHE A 8 -16.62 21.53 -1.81
CA PHE A 8 -17.04 20.42 -2.68
C PHE A 8 -18.54 20.33 -2.97
N VAL A 9 -19.37 21.06 -2.23
CA VAL A 9 -20.84 20.91 -2.28
C VAL A 9 -21.50 21.91 -3.21
N TRP A 10 -22.68 21.56 -3.72
CA TRP A 10 -23.44 22.39 -4.67
C TRP A 10 -24.93 22.43 -4.34
N THR A 11 -25.56 23.58 -4.56
CA THR A 11 -27.02 23.71 -4.67
C THR A 11 -27.46 23.61 -6.13
N PRO A 12 -28.73 23.26 -6.43
CA PRO A 12 -29.24 23.30 -7.79
C PRO A 12 -29.05 24.67 -8.45
N ALA A 13 -29.29 25.75 -7.69
CA ALA A 13 -29.15 27.13 -8.17
C ALA A 13 -27.70 27.48 -8.54
N GLU A 14 -26.71 27.03 -7.77
CA GLU A 14 -25.29 27.25 -8.12
C GLU A 14 -24.90 26.50 -9.40
N ILE A 15 -25.44 25.30 -9.62
CA ILE A 15 -25.20 24.53 -10.84
C ILE A 15 -25.83 25.24 -12.05
N GLU A 16 -27.09 25.67 -11.92
CA GLU A 16 -27.83 26.38 -12.96
C GLU A 16 -27.27 27.77 -13.26
N ALA A 17 -26.54 28.39 -12.33
CA ALA A 17 -25.84 29.64 -12.56
C ALA A 17 -24.53 29.47 -13.37
N VAL A 18 -23.95 28.26 -13.38
CA VAL A 18 -22.67 27.95 -14.04
C VAL A 18 -22.86 27.24 -15.38
N LEU A 19 -23.91 26.42 -15.48
CA LEU A 19 -24.18 25.55 -16.62
C LEU A 19 -25.36 26.05 -17.45
N ASP A 20 -25.37 25.71 -18.73
CA ASP A 20 -26.60 25.88 -19.51
C ASP A 20 -27.68 24.88 -19.09
N VAL A 21 -28.92 25.11 -19.55
CA VAL A 21 -30.08 24.31 -19.15
C VAL A 21 -29.94 22.82 -19.48
N ASN A 22 -29.28 22.48 -20.58
CA ASN A 22 -29.14 21.08 -21.01
C ASN A 22 -28.04 20.39 -20.20
N GLU A 23 -26.91 21.06 -20.03
CA GLU A 23 -25.82 20.61 -19.16
C GLU A 23 -26.28 20.41 -17.71
N ALA A 24 -27.03 21.37 -17.17
CA ALA A 24 -27.57 21.29 -15.82
C ALA A 24 -28.52 20.10 -15.66
N LYS A 25 -29.45 19.88 -16.60
CA LYS A 25 -30.38 18.74 -16.55
C LYS A 25 -29.65 17.40 -16.57
N LEU A 26 -28.72 17.22 -17.50
CA LEU A 26 -27.92 16.00 -17.62
C LEU A 26 -27.14 15.73 -16.32
N LEU A 27 -26.42 16.75 -15.83
CA LEU A 27 -25.57 16.64 -14.66
C LEU A 27 -26.38 16.38 -13.37
N GLN A 28 -27.48 17.10 -13.18
CA GLN A 28 -28.35 16.94 -12.02
C GLN A 28 -29.00 15.55 -11.99
N ALA A 29 -29.44 15.02 -13.14
CA ALA A 29 -30.01 13.68 -13.22
C ALA A 29 -28.96 12.58 -12.99
N HIS A 30 -27.77 12.73 -13.55
CA HIS A 30 -26.67 11.77 -13.38
C HIS A 30 -26.15 11.71 -11.93
N TYR A 31 -25.99 12.86 -11.28
CA TYR A 31 -25.49 12.96 -9.90
C TYR A 31 -26.59 13.02 -8.82
N GLY A 32 -27.86 12.96 -9.20
CA GLY A 32 -28.98 12.99 -8.26
C GLY A 32 -29.07 14.28 -7.42
N VAL A 33 -28.79 15.42 -8.05
CA VAL A 33 -28.85 16.73 -7.37
C VAL A 33 -30.29 17.06 -7.01
N SER A 34 -30.53 17.49 -5.77
CA SER A 34 -31.85 17.89 -5.28
C SER A 34 -31.79 19.16 -4.45
N ALA A 35 -32.93 19.85 -4.32
CA ALA A 35 -33.06 21.03 -3.45
C ALA A 35 -32.87 20.69 -1.96
N ARG A 36 -33.15 19.44 -1.55
CA ARG A 36 -32.90 18.98 -0.18
C ARG A 36 -31.41 18.77 0.10
N GLY A 37 -30.63 18.43 -0.92
CA GLY A 37 -29.26 18.01 -0.76
C GLY A 37 -29.11 16.59 -0.18
N ASN A 38 -27.88 16.07 -0.23
CA ASN A 38 -27.45 14.83 0.40
C ASN A 38 -26.43 15.06 1.54
N PHE A 39 -26.04 16.31 1.78
CA PHE A 39 -25.12 16.72 2.84
C PHE A 39 -25.46 18.15 3.28
N GLU A 40 -25.97 18.31 4.52
CA GLU A 40 -26.21 19.64 5.13
C GLU A 40 -26.93 20.67 4.23
N GLY A 41 -28.00 20.24 3.54
CA GLY A 41 -28.77 21.11 2.64
C GLY A 41 -28.13 21.34 1.25
N HIS A 42 -26.98 20.74 0.98
CA HIS A 42 -26.24 20.82 -0.28
C HIS A 42 -26.01 19.41 -0.88
N ASN A 43 -25.48 19.37 -2.11
CA ASN A 43 -25.21 18.13 -2.82
C ASN A 43 -23.70 17.90 -2.96
N ILE A 44 -23.22 16.79 -2.42
CA ILE A 44 -21.98 16.15 -2.85
C ILE A 44 -22.31 15.38 -4.13
N LEU A 45 -21.68 15.75 -5.25
CA LEU A 45 -21.87 15.08 -6.53
C LEU A 45 -21.34 13.65 -6.43
N HIS A 46 -22.24 12.67 -6.50
CA HIS A 46 -21.93 11.24 -6.55
C HIS A 46 -22.79 10.60 -7.63
N VAL A 47 -22.25 9.61 -8.35
CA VAL A 47 -23.01 8.97 -9.44
C VAL A 47 -24.23 8.28 -8.84
N ARG A 48 -25.42 8.78 -9.16
CA ARG A 48 -26.71 8.23 -8.71
C ARG A 48 -27.33 7.32 -9.76
N ARG A 49 -27.12 7.65 -11.03
CA ARG A 49 -27.66 6.94 -12.18
C ARG A 49 -26.57 6.75 -13.24
N PRO A 50 -26.50 5.59 -13.92
CA PRO A 50 -25.64 5.43 -15.09
C PRO A 50 -25.88 6.54 -16.11
N LEU A 51 -24.82 7.01 -16.77
CA LEU A 51 -24.94 8.09 -17.75
C LEU A 51 -25.76 7.67 -18.96
N GLU A 52 -25.69 6.40 -19.35
CA GLU A 52 -26.42 5.82 -20.48
C GLU A 52 -27.95 5.94 -20.30
N ASP A 53 -28.47 5.57 -19.12
CA ASP A 53 -29.90 5.68 -18.80
C ASP A 53 -30.39 7.14 -18.89
N VAL A 54 -29.59 8.07 -18.36
CA VAL A 54 -29.92 9.50 -18.38
C VAL A 54 -29.84 10.06 -19.81
N ALA A 55 -28.86 9.63 -20.60
CA ALA A 55 -28.71 10.03 -22.00
C ALA A 55 -29.94 9.60 -22.81
N GLN A 56 -30.41 8.36 -22.62
CA GLN A 56 -31.60 7.84 -23.30
C GLN A 56 -32.85 8.66 -22.97
N GLU A 57 -33.07 9.01 -21.69
CA GLU A 57 -34.20 9.83 -21.26
C GLU A 57 -34.17 11.25 -21.84
N LEU A 58 -32.98 11.81 -22.02
CA LEU A 58 -32.78 13.15 -22.57
C LEU A 58 -32.68 13.17 -24.10
N GLY A 59 -32.80 12.01 -24.76
CA GLY A 59 -32.73 11.89 -26.22
C GLY A 59 -31.33 12.16 -26.79
N LEU A 60 -30.28 11.90 -26.02
CA LEU A 60 -28.88 12.05 -26.41
C LEU A 60 -28.26 10.69 -26.72
N THR A 61 -27.27 10.67 -27.62
CA THR A 61 -26.36 9.51 -27.70
C THR A 61 -25.43 9.50 -26.47
N LEU A 62 -24.88 8.33 -26.13
CA LEU A 62 -23.93 8.23 -25.01
C LEU A 62 -22.72 9.15 -25.22
N GLU A 63 -22.16 9.19 -26.43
CA GLU A 63 -21.03 10.06 -26.80
C GLU A 63 -21.36 11.56 -26.58
N GLN A 64 -22.57 11.99 -26.95
CA GLN A 64 -23.02 13.36 -26.72
C GLN A 64 -23.15 13.67 -25.22
N ALA A 65 -23.70 12.73 -24.45
CA ALA A 65 -23.84 12.88 -23.00
C ALA A 65 -22.47 12.91 -22.30
N GLU A 66 -21.51 12.08 -22.72
CA GLU A 66 -20.14 12.09 -22.21
C GLU A 66 -19.45 13.43 -22.47
N ALA A 67 -19.57 13.96 -23.70
CA ALA A 67 -19.01 15.25 -24.07
C ALA A 67 -19.64 16.40 -23.26
N GLN A 68 -20.97 16.43 -23.12
CA GLN A 68 -21.67 17.43 -22.32
C GLN A 68 -21.31 17.35 -20.84
N LEU A 69 -21.26 16.13 -20.27
CA LEU A 69 -20.89 15.93 -18.87
C LEU A 69 -19.44 16.35 -18.60
N ALA A 70 -18.52 16.05 -19.52
CA ALA A 70 -17.13 16.49 -19.42
C ALA A 70 -17.00 18.02 -19.44
N ALA A 71 -17.70 18.69 -20.35
CA ALA A 71 -17.74 20.15 -20.41
C ALA A 71 -18.34 20.78 -19.14
N ALA A 72 -19.46 20.22 -18.65
CA ALA A 72 -20.10 20.65 -17.42
C ALA A 72 -19.18 20.49 -16.20
N LYS A 73 -18.48 19.34 -16.08
CA LYS A 73 -17.49 19.11 -15.02
C LYS A 73 -16.34 20.11 -15.07
N ALA A 74 -15.86 20.48 -16.25
CA ALA A 74 -14.81 21.49 -16.40
C ALA A 74 -15.29 22.88 -15.95
N LYS A 75 -16.51 23.30 -16.32
CA LYS A 75 -17.11 24.57 -15.88
C LYS A 75 -17.33 24.62 -14.37
N LEU A 76 -17.91 23.57 -13.79
CA LEU A 76 -18.09 23.46 -12.33
C LEU A 76 -16.75 23.45 -11.60
N PHE A 77 -15.73 22.78 -12.14
CA PHE A 77 -14.37 22.80 -11.58
C PHE A 77 -13.79 24.22 -11.58
N ALA A 78 -13.89 24.96 -12.70
CA ALA A 78 -13.42 26.34 -12.79
C ALA A 78 -14.14 27.28 -11.81
N ALA A 79 -15.47 27.13 -11.66
CA ALA A 79 -16.24 27.89 -10.68
C ALA A 79 -15.87 27.52 -9.24
N ARG A 80 -15.63 26.23 -8.95
CA ARG A 80 -15.17 25.76 -7.64
C ARG A 80 -13.79 26.28 -7.28
N GLU A 81 -12.87 26.40 -8.23
CA GLU A 81 -11.52 26.93 -8.00
C GLU A 81 -11.52 28.41 -7.55
N GLN A 82 -12.61 29.15 -7.76
CA GLN A 82 -12.79 30.51 -7.22
C GLN A 82 -13.20 30.53 -5.74
N ARG A 83 -13.55 29.38 -5.17
CA ARG A 83 -13.95 29.26 -3.75
C ARG A 83 -12.70 29.20 -2.87
N ILE A 84 -12.89 29.53 -1.59
CA ILE A 84 -11.84 29.35 -0.58
C ILE A 84 -11.50 27.86 -0.49
N LYS A 85 -10.25 27.50 -0.79
CA LYS A 85 -9.77 26.12 -0.70
C LYS A 85 -9.81 25.66 0.76
N PRO A 86 -10.15 24.38 1.02
CA PRO A 86 -10.07 23.83 2.36
C PRO A 86 -8.62 23.93 2.85
N ALA A 87 -8.45 24.16 4.15
CA ALA A 87 -7.13 24.10 4.75
C ALA A 87 -6.58 22.67 4.54
N ARG A 88 -5.34 22.58 4.06
CA ARG A 88 -4.64 21.31 3.91
C ARG A 88 -3.72 21.11 5.11
N ASP A 89 -3.74 19.92 5.71
CA ASP A 89 -2.67 19.55 6.64
C ASP A 89 -1.39 19.29 5.81
N GLU A 90 -0.39 20.15 5.97
CA GLU A 90 0.89 20.04 5.26
C GLU A 90 1.91 19.17 5.99
N LYS A 91 1.50 18.51 7.08
CA LYS A 91 2.35 17.54 7.77
C LYS A 91 2.61 16.33 6.89
N ILE A 92 3.87 15.96 6.78
CA ILE A 92 4.30 14.66 6.26
C ILE A 92 4.34 13.71 7.45
N LEU A 93 3.51 12.66 7.41
CA LEU A 93 3.45 11.60 8.43
C LEU A 93 4.12 10.34 7.90
N VAL A 94 4.95 9.69 8.72
CA VAL A 94 5.68 8.47 8.32
C VAL A 94 4.71 7.36 7.97
N GLU A 95 3.72 7.09 8.82
CA GLU A 95 2.69 6.06 8.57
C GLU A 95 2.05 6.22 7.18
N TRP A 96 1.50 7.40 6.88
CA TRP A 96 0.76 7.64 5.64
C TRP A 96 1.67 7.58 4.41
N ASN A 97 2.90 8.08 4.54
CA ASN A 97 3.87 7.95 3.45
C ASN A 97 4.35 6.50 3.29
N GLY A 98 4.46 5.71 4.35
CA GLY A 98 4.73 4.27 4.27
C GLY A 98 3.65 3.54 3.46
N LEU A 99 2.37 3.80 3.77
CA LEU A 99 1.24 3.24 3.01
C LEU A 99 1.28 3.67 1.54
N MET A 100 1.57 4.96 1.27
CA MET A 100 1.69 5.50 -0.08
C MET A 100 2.86 4.89 -0.85
N ILE A 101 4.05 4.82 -0.27
CA ILE A 101 5.28 4.27 -0.88
C ILE A 101 5.05 2.82 -1.28
N HIS A 102 4.43 2.02 -0.38
CA HIS A 102 4.10 0.64 -0.68
C HIS A 102 3.19 0.53 -1.92
N ALA A 103 2.11 1.31 -1.97
CA ALA A 103 1.20 1.31 -3.11
C ALA A 103 1.88 1.79 -4.41
N LEU A 104 2.72 2.83 -4.34
CA LEU A 104 3.46 3.33 -5.51
C LEU A 104 4.49 2.32 -6.03
N ALA A 105 5.15 1.58 -5.14
CA ALA A 105 6.06 0.50 -5.53
C ALA A 105 5.31 -0.62 -6.28
N GLU A 106 4.15 -1.05 -5.77
CA GLU A 106 3.31 -2.05 -6.44
C GLU A 106 2.79 -1.55 -7.79
N VAL A 107 2.23 -0.34 -7.84
CA VAL A 107 1.76 0.29 -9.09
C VAL A 107 2.88 0.42 -10.11
N GLY A 108 4.07 0.84 -9.66
CA GLY A 108 5.23 1.00 -10.53
C GLY A 108 5.61 -0.30 -11.22
N VAL A 109 5.56 -1.41 -10.49
CA VAL A 109 5.92 -2.74 -10.99
C VAL A 109 4.80 -3.35 -11.84
N VAL A 110 3.57 -3.38 -11.34
CA VAL A 110 2.43 -4.07 -11.99
C VAL A 110 1.96 -3.33 -13.24
N MET A 111 1.96 -1.99 -13.21
CA MET A 111 1.50 -1.17 -14.33
C MET A 111 2.64 -0.62 -15.21
N GLY A 112 3.90 -0.97 -14.92
CA GLY A 112 5.06 -0.44 -15.65
C GLY A 112 5.22 1.08 -15.51
N ARG A 113 4.84 1.64 -14.37
CA ARG A 113 4.85 3.09 -14.09
C ARG A 113 6.13 3.51 -13.39
N GLN A 114 7.19 3.74 -14.16
CA GLN A 114 8.49 4.16 -13.62
C GLN A 114 8.39 5.45 -12.79
N ASP A 115 7.54 6.40 -13.19
CA ASP A 115 7.31 7.64 -12.45
C ASP A 115 6.69 7.42 -11.06
N ALA A 116 5.84 6.41 -10.90
CA ALA A 116 5.33 6.00 -9.59
C ALA A 116 6.44 5.37 -8.73
N LEU A 117 7.27 4.52 -9.32
CA LEU A 117 8.39 3.90 -8.61
C LEU A 117 9.44 4.94 -8.18
N ASP A 118 9.78 5.89 -9.05
CA ASP A 118 10.71 6.99 -8.75
C ASP A 118 10.17 7.87 -7.61
N ALA A 119 8.86 8.14 -7.60
CA ALA A 119 8.21 8.87 -6.51
C ALA A 119 8.27 8.09 -5.18
N ALA A 120 8.08 6.78 -5.22
CA ALA A 120 8.20 5.90 -4.05
C ALA A 120 9.62 5.93 -3.46
N ILE A 121 10.64 5.82 -4.31
CA ILE A 121 12.06 5.89 -3.95
C ILE A 121 12.38 7.25 -3.32
N ALA A 122 12.00 8.34 -3.97
CA ALA A 122 12.26 9.69 -3.49
C ALA A 122 11.59 9.96 -2.13
N ALA A 123 10.36 9.47 -1.92
CA ALA A 123 9.67 9.60 -0.65
C ALA A 123 10.32 8.76 0.46
N ALA A 124 10.77 7.53 0.16
CA ALA A 124 11.50 6.70 1.12
C ALA A 124 12.84 7.33 1.52
N ASP A 125 13.61 7.81 0.55
CA ASP A 125 14.86 8.53 0.81
C ASP A 125 14.59 9.82 1.62
N PHE A 126 13.50 10.54 1.38
CA PHE A 126 13.14 11.69 2.19
C PHE A 126 12.93 11.31 3.67
N ILE A 127 12.17 10.25 3.95
CA ILE A 127 11.93 9.80 5.34
C ILE A 127 13.24 9.39 5.99
N LEU A 128 14.05 8.56 5.33
CA LEU A 128 15.34 8.11 5.86
C LEU A 128 16.30 9.28 6.14
N ASN A 129 16.34 10.29 5.27
CA ASN A 129 17.27 11.41 5.40
C ASN A 129 16.79 12.56 6.30
N LYS A 130 15.49 12.81 6.34
CA LYS A 130 14.91 14.01 7.01
C LYS A 130 14.13 13.67 8.27
N MET A 131 13.70 12.43 8.45
CA MET A 131 12.85 12.01 9.55
C MET A 131 13.49 10.95 10.45
N SER A 132 14.70 10.49 10.14
CA SER A 132 15.49 9.68 11.06
C SER A 132 16.09 10.52 12.19
N GLN A 133 16.13 9.93 13.38
CA GLN A 133 16.81 10.42 14.56
C GLN A 133 18.28 9.97 14.54
N PRO A 134 19.19 10.63 15.29
CA PRO A 134 20.61 10.25 15.34
C PRO A 134 20.87 8.82 15.82
N ASP A 135 19.98 8.26 16.65
CA ASP A 135 20.05 6.88 17.14
C ASP A 135 19.39 5.85 16.19
N GLY A 136 18.93 6.31 15.01
CA GLY A 136 18.27 5.48 14.01
C GLY A 136 16.75 5.36 14.18
N LYS A 137 16.16 5.86 15.27
CA LYS A 137 14.69 5.92 15.40
C LYS A 137 14.07 6.87 14.37
N LEU A 138 12.75 6.90 14.29
CA LEU A 138 12.02 7.80 13.41
C LEU A 138 11.31 8.89 14.21
N TYR A 139 11.20 10.07 13.62
CA TYR A 139 10.23 11.07 13.99
C TYR A 139 8.89 10.77 13.30
N ARG A 140 7.76 11.02 13.96
CA ARG A 140 6.42 10.80 13.40
C ARG A 140 6.12 11.76 12.25
N SER A 141 6.50 13.02 12.41
CA SER A 141 5.98 14.11 11.60
C SER A 141 7.06 15.06 11.14
N TYR A 142 6.91 15.59 9.93
CA TYR A 142 7.72 16.65 9.37
C TYR A 142 6.83 17.79 8.88
N LYS A 143 7.14 19.01 9.32
CA LYS A 143 6.44 20.23 8.87
C LYS A 143 7.38 21.42 9.01
N ASP A 144 7.29 22.37 8.09
CA ASP A 144 8.01 23.66 8.14
C ASP A 144 9.53 23.47 8.35
N GLY A 145 10.12 22.54 7.60
CA GLY A 145 11.56 22.28 7.64
C GLY A 145 12.04 21.38 8.79
N ARG A 146 11.14 20.91 9.67
CA ARG A 146 11.53 20.24 10.91
C ARG A 146 10.78 18.93 11.18
N ALA A 147 11.53 17.87 11.43
CA ALA A 147 11.02 16.62 11.99
C ALA A 147 10.82 16.70 13.50
N ARG A 148 9.71 16.17 14.02
CA ARG A 148 9.36 16.19 15.45
C ARG A 148 8.51 14.98 15.85
N LEU A 149 8.46 14.76 17.17
CA LEU A 149 7.69 13.74 17.89
C LEU A 149 8.20 12.33 17.64
N ASN A 150 8.27 11.50 18.68
CA ASN A 150 8.68 10.11 18.52
C ASN A 150 7.63 9.34 17.70
N ALA A 151 8.09 8.60 16.68
CA ALA A 151 7.27 7.75 15.84
C ALA A 151 6.63 6.60 16.63
N TYR A 152 5.42 6.24 16.27
CA TYR A 152 4.63 5.19 16.91
C TYR A 152 4.77 3.88 16.13
N LEU A 153 4.24 2.78 16.66
CA LEU A 153 4.33 1.47 16.02
C LEU A 153 3.89 1.51 14.55
N GLU A 154 2.77 2.17 14.26
CA GLU A 154 2.21 2.27 12.90
C GLU A 154 3.15 2.97 11.91
N ASP A 155 3.92 3.97 12.36
CA ASP A 155 4.91 4.66 11.54
C ASP A 155 6.03 3.70 11.11
N TYR A 156 6.60 2.96 12.07
CA TYR A 156 7.65 1.98 11.77
C TYR A 156 7.12 0.83 10.92
N ALA A 157 5.94 0.31 11.25
CA ALA A 157 5.36 -0.85 10.59
C ALA A 157 5.00 -0.55 9.12
N ALA A 158 4.31 0.57 8.87
CA ALA A 158 3.96 0.99 7.52
C ALA A 158 5.22 1.26 6.68
N PHE A 159 6.20 1.95 7.26
CA PHE A 159 7.40 2.32 6.51
C PHE A 159 8.33 1.12 6.24
N ALA A 160 8.61 0.27 7.23
CA ALA A 160 9.41 -0.93 7.02
C ALA A 160 8.77 -1.89 6.00
N ARG A 161 7.43 -2.04 6.02
CA ARG A 161 6.69 -2.81 5.01
C ARG A 161 6.79 -2.18 3.61
N ALA A 162 6.84 -0.86 3.52
CA ALA A 162 7.05 -0.15 2.25
C ALA A 162 8.47 -0.37 1.71
N LEU A 163 9.47 -0.41 2.58
CA LEU A 163 10.86 -0.70 2.21
C LEU A 163 11.04 -2.13 1.69
N VAL A 164 10.32 -3.12 2.25
CA VAL A 164 10.29 -4.48 1.68
C VAL A 164 9.69 -4.46 0.26
N ALA A 165 8.60 -3.73 0.03
CA ALA A 165 8.02 -3.59 -1.31
C ALA A 165 8.96 -2.88 -2.30
N LEU A 166 9.71 -1.86 -1.86
CA LEU A 166 10.76 -1.24 -2.68
C LEU A 166 11.88 -2.21 -3.01
N TYR A 167 12.29 -3.06 -2.06
CA TYR A 167 13.24 -4.13 -2.33
C TYR A 167 12.69 -5.07 -3.42
N GLU A 168 11.47 -5.59 -3.33
CA GLU A 168 10.93 -6.50 -4.36
C GLU A 168 10.69 -5.81 -5.72
N ALA A 169 10.48 -4.49 -5.71
CA ALA A 169 10.34 -3.70 -6.91
C ALA A 169 11.68 -3.46 -7.62
N THR A 170 12.75 -3.21 -6.86
CA THR A 170 14.03 -2.71 -7.39
C THR A 170 15.17 -3.72 -7.29
N PHE A 171 15.05 -4.70 -6.42
CA PHE A 171 16.09 -5.62 -5.94
C PHE A 171 17.30 -4.93 -5.29
N ASP A 172 17.18 -3.65 -4.90
CA ASP A 172 18.20 -2.95 -4.13
C ASP A 172 18.14 -3.38 -2.65
N LEU A 173 19.16 -4.14 -2.22
CA LEU A 173 19.28 -4.67 -0.87
C LEU A 173 19.34 -3.59 0.22
N ARG A 174 19.66 -2.34 -0.13
CA ARG A 174 19.61 -1.21 0.82
C ARG A 174 18.25 -1.11 1.50
N TRP A 175 17.18 -1.27 0.73
CA TRP A 175 15.82 -1.17 1.27
C TRP A 175 15.50 -2.27 2.26
N LEU A 176 15.91 -3.50 1.97
CA LEU A 176 15.73 -4.63 2.87
C LEU A 176 16.60 -4.50 4.12
N GLY A 177 17.80 -3.91 4.00
CA GLY A 177 18.66 -3.57 5.13
C GLY A 177 17.98 -2.57 6.07
N GLU A 178 17.41 -1.49 5.53
CA GLU A 178 16.66 -0.49 6.31
C GLU A 178 15.38 -1.06 6.92
N ALA A 179 14.61 -1.87 6.18
CA ALA A 179 13.45 -2.59 6.72
C ALA A 179 13.84 -3.47 7.91
N SER A 180 14.94 -4.21 7.79
CA SER A 180 15.47 -5.06 8.86
C SER A 180 15.92 -4.24 10.07
N ARG A 181 16.57 -3.09 9.85
CA ARG A 181 17.00 -2.17 10.92
C ARG A 181 15.80 -1.60 11.68
N LEU A 182 14.77 -1.13 10.97
CA LEU A 182 13.55 -0.64 11.59
C LEU A 182 12.78 -1.74 12.32
N THR A 183 12.81 -2.97 11.81
CA THR A 183 12.20 -4.14 12.49
C THR A 183 12.89 -4.44 13.82
N LYS A 184 14.22 -4.30 13.91
CA LYS A 184 14.93 -4.41 15.20
C LYS A 184 14.45 -3.36 16.20
N ILE A 185 14.29 -2.11 15.76
CA ILE A 185 13.72 -1.03 16.59
C ILE A 185 12.28 -1.36 17.01
N ILE A 186 11.47 -1.96 16.13
CA ILE A 186 10.12 -2.41 16.47
C ILE A 186 10.16 -3.37 17.67
N PHE A 187 11.07 -4.35 17.64
CA PHE A 187 11.25 -5.28 18.76
C PHE A 187 11.73 -4.61 20.04
N GLU A 188 12.74 -3.74 19.95
CA GLU A 188 13.31 -3.05 21.11
C GLU A 188 12.31 -2.11 21.79
N GLN A 189 11.51 -1.40 21.00
CA GLN A 189 10.67 -0.32 21.51
C GLN A 189 9.24 -0.77 21.84
N PHE A 190 8.68 -1.71 21.08
CA PHE A 190 7.23 -1.95 21.09
C PHE A 190 6.82 -3.37 21.44
N HIS A 191 7.70 -4.37 21.37
CA HIS A 191 7.33 -5.77 21.60
C HIS A 191 6.91 -6.03 23.05
N ASP A 192 5.79 -6.75 23.22
CA ASP A 192 5.41 -7.34 24.49
C ASP A 192 5.80 -8.82 24.50
N SER A 193 6.99 -9.11 25.03
CA SER A 193 7.49 -10.49 25.14
C SER A 193 6.65 -11.37 26.07
N GLU A 194 5.89 -10.80 27.00
CA GLU A 194 5.09 -11.54 27.98
C GLU A 194 3.71 -11.92 27.43
N LYS A 195 2.98 -10.98 26.84
CA LYS A 195 1.59 -11.20 26.36
C LYS A 195 1.46 -11.28 24.84
N GLY A 196 2.53 -11.04 24.09
CA GLY A 196 2.55 -11.08 22.62
C GLY A 196 2.02 -9.79 21.99
N GLY A 197 2.33 -9.58 20.72
CA GLY A 197 1.99 -8.34 20.02
C GLY A 197 2.82 -7.13 20.45
N PHE A 198 2.41 -5.97 19.96
CA PHE A 198 3.21 -4.75 20.01
C PHE A 198 2.39 -3.59 20.55
N PHE A 199 2.97 -2.84 21.49
CA PHE A 199 2.42 -1.60 22.01
C PHE A 199 2.48 -0.50 20.95
N GLN A 200 1.55 0.45 21.02
CA GLN A 200 1.50 1.59 20.11
C GLN A 200 2.65 2.58 20.35
N THR A 201 2.97 2.86 21.61
CA THR A 201 4.05 3.77 22.01
C THR A 201 5.32 3.01 22.36
N GLY A 202 6.49 3.57 22.09
CA GLY A 202 7.78 3.00 22.43
C GLY A 202 8.05 3.07 23.94
N ILE A 203 9.07 2.34 24.42
CA ILE A 203 9.53 2.49 25.82
C ILE A 203 10.14 3.88 26.08
N ASP A 204 10.67 4.52 25.04
CA ASP A 204 11.28 5.86 25.11
C ASP A 204 10.27 7.00 24.83
N HIS A 205 8.98 6.69 24.72
CA HIS A 205 7.93 7.72 24.74
C HIS A 205 7.77 8.31 26.15
N GLU A 206 6.95 9.35 26.24
CA GLU A 206 6.48 9.83 27.54
C GLU A 206 5.90 8.68 28.39
N ILE A 207 6.14 8.73 29.69
CA ILE A 207 5.65 7.71 30.62
C ILE A 207 4.12 7.81 30.69
N LEU A 208 3.44 6.87 30.05
CA LEU A 208 1.98 6.74 30.10
C LEU A 208 1.55 5.87 31.29
N VAL A 209 0.35 6.11 31.80
CA VAL A 209 -0.28 5.26 32.84
C VAL A 209 -0.39 3.80 32.38
N ALA A 210 -0.68 3.59 31.10
CA ALA A 210 -0.67 2.27 30.46
C ALA A 210 -0.36 2.42 28.97
N ARG A 211 0.53 1.55 28.47
CA ARG A 211 0.78 1.38 27.03
C ARG A 211 -0.29 0.47 26.45
N ARG A 212 -0.96 0.92 25.40
CA ARG A 212 -2.03 0.17 24.72
C ARG A 212 -1.49 -0.56 23.51
N LYS A 213 -2.20 -1.61 23.10
CA LYS A 213 -1.98 -2.32 21.83
C LYS A 213 -3.24 -2.15 21.01
N ASP A 214 -3.09 -1.54 19.84
CA ASP A 214 -4.19 -1.37 18.90
C ASP A 214 -4.12 -2.48 17.86
N TYR A 215 -5.24 -3.21 17.74
CA TYR A 215 -5.39 -4.36 16.84
C TYR A 215 -6.51 -4.17 15.81
N ILE A 216 -7.36 -3.17 15.98
CA ILE A 216 -8.52 -2.94 15.14
C ILE A 216 -8.10 -2.14 13.91
N ASP A 217 -8.31 -2.73 12.73
CA ASP A 217 -8.20 -2.03 11.46
C ASP A 217 -9.40 -1.10 11.28
N ASN A 218 -9.14 0.14 10.87
CA ASN A 218 -10.17 1.15 10.63
C ASN A 218 -9.92 1.80 9.25
N ALA A 219 -10.03 3.13 9.13
CA ALA A 219 -9.68 3.87 7.93
C ALA A 219 -8.25 3.57 7.43
N VAL A 220 -7.34 3.19 8.35
CA VAL A 220 -6.02 2.63 8.08
C VAL A 220 -5.82 1.33 8.86
N PRO A 221 -4.91 0.44 8.42
CA PRO A 221 -4.59 -0.77 9.16
C PRO A 221 -3.97 -0.48 10.52
N SER A 222 -4.17 -1.38 11.48
CA SER A 222 -3.52 -1.28 12.79
C SER A 222 -2.01 -1.51 12.69
N GLY A 223 -1.22 -0.91 13.59
CA GLY A 223 0.22 -1.17 13.67
C GLY A 223 0.54 -2.66 13.87
N ASN A 224 -0.26 -3.38 14.67
CA ASN A 224 -0.06 -4.82 14.84
C ASN A 224 -0.36 -5.62 13.56
N SER A 225 -1.38 -5.24 12.78
CA SER A 225 -1.66 -5.87 11.48
C SER A 225 -0.48 -5.68 10.52
N LEU A 226 0.05 -4.46 10.44
CA LEU A 226 1.19 -4.14 9.57
C LEU A 226 2.49 -4.83 10.00
N VAL A 227 2.79 -4.87 11.30
CA VAL A 227 3.96 -5.61 11.81
C VAL A 227 3.79 -7.10 11.55
N THR A 228 2.60 -7.67 11.73
CA THR A 228 2.39 -9.10 11.47
C THR A 228 2.68 -9.44 10.00
N GLU A 229 2.18 -8.66 9.04
CA GLU A 229 2.53 -8.85 7.62
C GLU A 229 4.03 -8.67 7.34
N LEU A 230 4.64 -7.62 7.91
CA LEU A 230 6.07 -7.34 7.76
C LEU A 230 6.92 -8.53 8.25
N LEU A 231 6.61 -9.06 9.45
CA LEU A 231 7.34 -10.16 10.05
C LEU A 231 7.19 -11.45 9.25
N LEU A 232 6.00 -11.75 8.72
CA LEU A 232 5.80 -12.92 7.86
C LEU A 232 6.64 -12.84 6.59
N ARG A 233 6.71 -11.66 5.97
CA ARG A 233 7.49 -11.47 4.75
C ARG A 233 9.00 -11.51 5.01
N LEU A 234 9.46 -10.85 6.06
CA LEU A 234 10.87 -10.89 6.48
C LEU A 234 11.29 -12.28 6.96
N ALA A 235 10.42 -13.04 7.62
CA ALA A 235 10.73 -14.40 8.07
C ALA A 235 11.19 -15.29 6.91
N VAL A 236 10.67 -15.07 5.71
CA VAL A 236 11.10 -15.78 4.50
C VAL A 236 12.35 -15.13 3.90
N LEU A 237 12.34 -13.82 3.66
CA LEU A 237 13.43 -13.12 2.96
C LEU A 237 14.79 -13.22 3.69
N VAL A 238 14.77 -13.19 5.02
CA VAL A 238 15.99 -13.24 5.86
C VAL A 238 16.08 -14.47 6.76
N GLU A 239 15.25 -15.49 6.50
CA GLU A 239 15.21 -16.77 7.23
C GLU A 239 15.22 -16.60 8.76
N ASN A 240 14.23 -15.87 9.28
CA ASN A 240 14.15 -15.53 10.70
C ASN A 240 12.95 -16.18 11.39
N GLU A 241 13.19 -17.27 12.10
CA GLU A 241 12.16 -18.02 12.81
C GLU A 241 11.53 -17.25 13.98
N GLN A 242 12.26 -16.30 14.59
CA GLN A 242 11.66 -15.42 15.60
C GLN A 242 10.56 -14.56 14.98
N TYR A 243 10.73 -14.06 13.76
CA TYR A 243 9.72 -13.26 13.08
C TYR A 243 8.47 -14.10 12.78
N ARG A 244 8.64 -15.32 12.27
CA ARG A 244 7.53 -16.27 12.04
C ARG A 244 6.76 -16.57 13.33
N ARG A 245 7.49 -16.86 14.41
CA ARG A 245 6.91 -17.19 15.71
C ARG A 245 6.10 -16.03 16.28
N GLU A 246 6.65 -14.81 16.27
CA GLU A 246 5.98 -13.65 16.86
C GLU A 246 4.77 -13.20 16.02
N ALA A 247 4.84 -13.27 14.68
CA ALA A 247 3.68 -13.05 13.83
C ALA A 247 2.56 -14.06 14.13
N THR A 248 2.91 -15.35 14.24
CA THR A 248 1.94 -16.41 14.58
C THR A 248 1.33 -16.20 15.97
N ARG A 249 2.13 -15.73 16.93
CA ARG A 249 1.65 -15.43 18.28
C ARG A 249 0.60 -14.32 18.29
N VAL A 250 0.79 -13.25 17.50
CA VAL A 250 -0.24 -12.19 17.34
C VAL A 250 -1.55 -12.77 16.82
N LEU A 251 -1.48 -13.60 15.77
CA LEU A 251 -2.66 -14.22 15.17
C LEU A 251 -3.40 -15.13 16.16
N LEU A 252 -2.67 -15.93 16.95
CA LEU A 252 -3.25 -16.79 17.96
C LEU A 252 -3.93 -15.99 19.09
N THR A 253 -3.33 -14.89 19.53
CA THR A 253 -3.92 -13.99 20.54
C THR A 253 -5.24 -13.39 20.06
N LEU A 254 -5.40 -13.13 18.77
CA LEU A 254 -6.59 -12.49 18.19
C LEU A 254 -7.58 -13.47 17.57
N LYS A 255 -7.34 -14.78 17.64
CA LYS A 255 -8.16 -15.81 16.98
C LYS A 255 -9.66 -15.66 17.24
N GLU A 256 -10.06 -15.54 18.51
CA GLU A 256 -11.48 -15.43 18.88
C GLU A 256 -12.08 -14.10 18.43
N ALA A 257 -11.34 -13.00 18.57
CA ALA A 257 -11.80 -11.67 18.17
C ALA A 257 -11.99 -11.57 16.64
N MET A 258 -11.05 -12.12 15.85
CA MET A 258 -11.17 -12.21 14.39
C MET A 258 -12.39 -13.04 13.96
N ALA A 259 -12.69 -14.14 14.66
CA ALA A 259 -13.85 -14.97 14.35
C ALA A 259 -15.18 -14.29 14.70
N GLN A 260 -15.22 -13.50 15.78
CA GLN A 260 -16.44 -12.83 16.23
C GLN A 260 -16.72 -11.50 15.52
N GLN A 261 -15.68 -10.75 15.14
CA GLN A 261 -15.79 -9.42 14.53
C GLN A 261 -14.84 -9.22 13.34
N PRO A 262 -14.94 -10.04 12.27
CA PRO A 262 -13.97 -10.05 11.17
C PRO A 262 -13.81 -8.71 10.45
N THR A 263 -14.85 -7.88 10.41
CA THR A 263 -14.82 -6.54 9.76
C THR A 263 -13.84 -5.57 10.42
N GLY A 264 -13.48 -5.79 11.69
CA GLY A 264 -12.47 -4.98 12.39
C GLY A 264 -11.03 -5.47 12.22
N PHE A 265 -10.81 -6.55 11.46
CA PHE A 265 -9.51 -7.23 11.35
C PHE A 265 -9.13 -7.54 9.90
N GLY A 266 -9.60 -6.74 8.93
CA GLY A 266 -9.42 -7.01 7.51
C GLY A 266 -7.95 -7.26 7.09
N ARG A 267 -7.01 -6.47 7.61
CA ARG A 267 -5.57 -6.62 7.34
C ARG A 267 -4.94 -7.72 8.19
N MET A 268 -5.43 -7.94 9.40
CA MET A 268 -4.96 -9.10 10.19
C MET A 268 -5.38 -10.43 9.54
N LEU A 269 -6.56 -10.47 8.91
CA LEU A 269 -7.05 -11.64 8.18
C LEU A 269 -6.24 -11.92 6.90
N THR A 270 -5.67 -10.90 6.24
CA THR A 270 -4.73 -11.13 5.12
C THR A 270 -3.40 -11.72 5.62
N ALA A 271 -2.92 -11.27 6.78
CA ALA A 271 -1.78 -11.91 7.43
C ALA A 271 -2.08 -13.37 7.83
N LEU A 272 -3.28 -13.65 8.36
CA LEU A 272 -3.73 -15.02 8.65
C LEU A 272 -3.77 -15.88 7.38
N HIS A 273 -4.31 -15.34 6.28
CA HIS A 273 -4.34 -16.02 4.99
C HIS A 273 -2.93 -16.43 4.54
N THR A 274 -1.92 -15.58 4.73
CA THR A 274 -0.50 -15.88 4.43
C THR A 274 0.04 -17.05 5.24
N VAL A 275 -0.37 -17.20 6.51
CA VAL A 275 0.05 -18.33 7.35
C VAL A 275 -0.68 -19.63 6.97
N LEU A 276 -1.96 -19.54 6.62
CA LEU A 276 -2.77 -20.71 6.25
C LEU A 276 -2.50 -21.23 4.83
N HIS A 277 -2.02 -20.34 3.95
CA HIS A 277 -1.65 -20.62 2.57
C HIS A 277 -0.21 -20.16 2.36
N PRO A 278 0.78 -21.01 2.71
CA PRO A 278 2.18 -20.62 2.71
C PRO A 278 2.61 -20.04 1.37
N SER A 279 3.39 -18.97 1.45
CA SER A 279 3.98 -18.24 0.34
C SER A 279 4.70 -19.15 -0.65
N GLN A 280 4.50 -18.89 -1.95
CA GLN A 280 5.49 -19.25 -2.94
C GLN A 280 6.71 -18.35 -2.74
N GLU A 281 7.89 -18.96 -2.66
CA GLU A 281 9.16 -18.29 -2.55
C GLU A 281 9.82 -18.36 -3.91
N ILE A 282 9.93 -17.23 -4.61
CA ILE A 282 10.45 -17.18 -5.97
C ILE A 282 11.85 -16.57 -5.95
N ALA A 283 12.84 -17.39 -6.28
CA ALA A 283 14.21 -16.95 -6.51
C ALA A 283 14.49 -16.89 -8.02
N LEU A 284 14.92 -15.73 -8.51
CA LEU A 284 15.39 -15.54 -9.88
C LEU A 284 16.90 -15.34 -9.90
N VAL A 285 17.57 -16.04 -10.81
CA VAL A 285 18.99 -15.80 -11.12
C VAL A 285 19.09 -15.35 -12.56
N GLY A 286 19.61 -14.15 -12.77
CA GLY A 286 19.80 -13.57 -14.09
C GLY A 286 20.07 -12.07 -14.05
N ASP A 287 20.57 -11.52 -15.16
CA ASP A 287 20.82 -10.08 -15.30
C ASP A 287 19.48 -9.33 -15.49
N PRO A 288 19.11 -8.36 -14.64
CA PRO A 288 17.91 -7.53 -14.84
C PRO A 288 17.85 -6.81 -16.19
N ALA A 289 19.01 -6.57 -16.83
CA ALA A 289 19.11 -5.99 -18.17
C ALA A 289 18.93 -7.02 -19.30
N ASP A 290 18.90 -8.32 -19.01
CA ASP A 290 18.60 -9.36 -19.99
C ASP A 290 17.10 -9.47 -20.30
N GLY A 291 16.78 -9.74 -21.57
CA GLY A 291 15.41 -9.86 -22.05
C GLY A 291 14.67 -11.08 -21.49
N ALA A 292 15.36 -12.21 -21.31
CA ALA A 292 14.74 -13.42 -20.78
C ALA A 292 14.50 -13.29 -19.26
N THR A 293 15.42 -12.68 -18.51
CA THR A 293 15.20 -12.34 -17.10
C THR A 293 13.99 -11.41 -16.93
N ARG A 294 13.88 -10.35 -17.75
CA ARG A 294 12.71 -9.46 -17.72
C ARG A 294 11.41 -10.18 -18.04
N ALA A 295 11.43 -11.13 -18.97
CA ALA A 295 10.24 -11.91 -19.31
C ALA A 295 9.78 -12.80 -18.14
N LEU A 296 10.71 -13.46 -17.44
CA LEU A 296 10.39 -14.23 -16.23
C LEU A 296 9.87 -13.33 -15.10
N LEU A 297 10.50 -12.17 -14.88
CA LEU A 297 10.03 -11.18 -13.90
C LEU A 297 8.62 -10.68 -14.22
N ALA A 298 8.33 -10.38 -15.48
CA ALA A 298 7.02 -9.91 -15.91
C ALA A 298 5.93 -10.95 -15.63
N GLU A 299 6.21 -12.24 -15.85
CA GLU A 299 5.27 -13.32 -15.56
C GLU A 299 4.86 -13.38 -14.08
N VAL A 300 5.83 -13.19 -13.18
CA VAL A 300 5.54 -13.11 -11.73
C VAL A 300 4.73 -11.84 -11.41
N ARG A 301 5.17 -10.70 -11.94
CA ARG A 301 4.65 -9.36 -11.58
C ARG A 301 3.25 -9.07 -12.13
N GLN A 302 2.83 -9.73 -13.20
CA GLN A 302 1.49 -9.57 -13.77
C GLN A 302 0.41 -10.40 -13.06
N ARG A 303 0.81 -11.33 -12.18
CA ARG A 303 -0.11 -12.19 -11.43
C ARG A 303 -0.42 -11.58 -10.07
N TYR A 304 -1.64 -11.81 -9.60
CA TYR A 304 -2.01 -11.50 -8.22
C TYR A 304 -1.53 -12.62 -7.30
N LEU A 305 -0.33 -12.45 -6.73
CA LEU A 305 0.34 -13.40 -5.85
C LEU A 305 0.59 -12.80 -4.45
N PRO A 306 -0.46 -12.56 -3.64
CA PRO A 306 -0.39 -11.72 -2.45
C PRO A 306 0.48 -12.28 -1.31
N THR A 307 0.73 -13.59 -1.31
CA THR A 307 1.58 -14.25 -0.32
C THR A 307 3.01 -14.44 -0.82
N THR A 308 3.30 -14.22 -2.10
CA THR A 308 4.60 -14.55 -2.69
C THR A 308 5.70 -13.58 -2.28
N VAL A 309 6.89 -14.12 -2.00
CA VAL A 309 8.11 -13.33 -1.90
C VAL A 309 8.97 -13.50 -3.15
N LEU A 310 9.55 -12.40 -3.60
CA LEU A 310 10.38 -12.38 -4.80
C LEU A 310 11.79 -11.90 -4.46
N ALA A 311 12.79 -12.69 -4.86
CA ALA A 311 14.19 -12.30 -4.76
C ALA A 311 14.89 -12.51 -6.10
N LEU A 312 15.84 -11.65 -6.40
CA LEU A 312 16.68 -11.75 -7.59
C LEU A 312 18.14 -11.51 -7.20
N LYS A 313 19.04 -12.28 -7.80
CA LYS A 313 20.47 -11.92 -7.87
C LYS A 313 20.98 -12.00 -9.31
N GLN A 314 22.04 -11.25 -9.57
CA GLN A 314 22.83 -11.45 -10.78
C GLN A 314 23.62 -12.79 -10.71
N PRO A 315 24.01 -13.37 -11.85
CA PRO A 315 24.66 -14.68 -11.88
C PRO A 315 25.95 -14.78 -11.06
N ASP A 316 26.74 -13.70 -11.06
CA ASP A 316 28.05 -13.63 -10.40
C ASP A 316 27.99 -12.91 -9.03
N GLU A 317 26.80 -12.55 -8.58
CA GLU A 317 26.59 -11.87 -7.31
C GLU A 317 26.51 -12.87 -6.15
N GLU A 318 27.16 -12.53 -5.04
CA GLU A 318 27.07 -13.32 -3.81
C GLU A 318 25.63 -13.34 -3.30
N ALA A 319 25.15 -14.51 -2.89
CA ALA A 319 23.81 -14.64 -2.36
C ALA A 319 23.72 -14.01 -0.96
N MET A 320 23.26 -12.77 -0.90
CA MET A 320 23.04 -12.06 0.37
C MET A 320 21.76 -12.49 1.09
N LEU A 321 20.86 -13.19 0.39
CA LEU A 321 19.61 -13.70 0.94
C LEU A 321 19.59 -15.23 0.92
N PRO A 322 19.12 -15.88 2.00
CA PRO A 322 18.99 -17.34 2.05
C PRO A 322 18.19 -17.93 0.88
N LEU A 323 17.13 -17.25 0.44
CA LEU A 323 16.30 -17.66 -0.71
C LEU A 323 17.11 -17.77 -2.02
N LEU A 324 18.23 -17.03 -2.14
CA LEU A 324 19.10 -17.01 -3.31
C LEU A 324 20.34 -17.91 -3.17
N ALA A 325 20.51 -18.56 -2.02
CA ALA A 325 21.64 -19.43 -1.74
C ALA A 325 21.60 -20.67 -2.64
N GLU A 326 22.77 -21.06 -3.17
CA GLU A 326 22.94 -22.24 -4.03
C GLU A 326 22.03 -22.24 -5.28
N ARG A 327 21.62 -21.05 -5.76
CA ARG A 327 20.90 -20.85 -7.02
C ARG A 327 21.83 -20.32 -8.09
N SER A 328 21.68 -20.80 -9.33
CA SER A 328 22.55 -20.44 -10.45
C SER A 328 21.76 -20.37 -11.77
N LEU A 329 22.43 -20.00 -12.86
CA LEU A 329 21.86 -20.15 -14.20
C LEU A 329 21.65 -21.63 -14.54
N VAL A 330 20.63 -21.93 -15.34
CA VAL A 330 20.39 -23.29 -15.86
C VAL A 330 20.83 -23.33 -17.32
N ASN A 331 21.87 -24.12 -17.63
CA ASN A 331 22.48 -24.19 -18.96
C ASN A 331 22.83 -22.80 -19.54
N GLY A 332 23.29 -21.88 -18.69
CA GLY A 332 23.63 -20.50 -19.06
C GLY A 332 22.44 -19.57 -19.28
N GLN A 333 21.20 -20.01 -19.03
CA GLN A 333 19.99 -19.20 -19.13
C GLN A 333 19.52 -18.72 -17.75
N PRO A 334 18.86 -17.54 -17.67
CA PRO A 334 18.15 -17.12 -16.47
C PRO A 334 17.18 -18.19 -15.99
N ALA A 335 17.10 -18.37 -14.68
CA ALA A 335 16.32 -19.43 -14.07
C ALA A 335 15.46 -18.90 -12.94
N ALA A 336 14.21 -19.38 -12.89
CA ALA A 336 13.29 -19.21 -11.78
C ALA A 336 13.22 -20.50 -10.96
N TYR A 337 13.34 -20.35 -9.65
CA TYR A 337 13.19 -21.40 -8.66
C TYR A 337 11.95 -21.07 -7.82
N VAL A 338 10.93 -21.91 -7.91
CA VAL A 338 9.69 -21.77 -7.15
C VAL A 338 9.72 -22.78 -6.01
N CYS A 339 9.72 -22.28 -4.78
CA CYS A 339 9.77 -23.08 -3.57
C CYS A 339 8.52 -22.86 -2.72
N GLU A 340 8.11 -23.90 -2.01
CA GLU A 340 7.01 -23.85 -1.05
C GLU A 340 7.47 -24.61 0.21
N ASN A 341 7.39 -23.97 1.38
CA ASN A 341 7.79 -24.57 2.66
C ASN A 341 9.17 -25.24 2.61
N TYR A 342 10.19 -24.51 2.14
CA TYR A 342 11.59 -25.00 2.04
C TYR A 342 11.81 -26.12 1.02
N ALA A 343 10.81 -26.49 0.22
CA ALA A 343 10.94 -27.47 -0.87
C ALA A 343 10.80 -26.78 -2.23
N CYS A 344 11.84 -26.87 -3.07
CA CYS A 344 11.83 -26.26 -4.40
C CYS A 344 11.45 -27.26 -5.49
N GLN A 345 10.68 -26.80 -6.47
CA GLN A 345 10.48 -27.50 -7.74
C GLN A 345 11.77 -27.44 -8.59
N LEU A 346 11.80 -28.20 -9.69
CA LEU A 346 12.87 -28.07 -10.67
C LEU A 346 12.89 -26.65 -11.26
N PRO A 347 14.08 -26.02 -11.41
CA PRO A 347 14.15 -24.68 -11.95
C PRO A 347 13.69 -24.63 -13.41
N VAL A 348 13.08 -23.51 -13.77
CA VAL A 348 12.52 -23.27 -15.10
C VAL A 348 13.17 -22.06 -15.74
N THR A 349 13.41 -22.12 -17.05
CA THR A 349 14.04 -21.04 -17.84
C THR A 349 13.08 -20.40 -18.84
N THR A 350 11.82 -20.85 -18.90
CA THR A 350 10.82 -20.35 -19.84
C THR A 350 9.59 -19.82 -19.11
N VAL A 351 9.00 -18.77 -19.67
CA VAL A 351 7.77 -18.15 -19.13
C VAL A 351 6.63 -19.15 -19.04
N ALA A 352 6.42 -20.00 -20.05
CA ALA A 352 5.35 -20.99 -20.05
C ALA A 352 5.46 -21.99 -18.88
N LYS A 353 6.67 -22.48 -18.60
CA LYS A 353 6.89 -23.40 -17.46
C LYS A 353 6.76 -22.69 -16.12
N LEU A 354 7.20 -21.42 -16.03
CA LEU A 354 6.99 -20.62 -14.84
C LEU A 354 5.49 -20.39 -14.60
N ALA A 355 4.73 -20.05 -15.64
CA ALA A 355 3.29 -19.89 -15.57
C ALA A 355 2.59 -21.15 -15.02
N GLU A 356 2.96 -22.34 -15.47
CA GLU A 356 2.44 -23.62 -14.96
C GLU A 356 2.73 -23.84 -13.47
N LEU A 357 3.92 -23.42 -12.99
CA LEU A 357 4.26 -23.53 -11.56
C LEU A 357 3.45 -22.55 -10.70
N LEU A 358 3.11 -21.37 -11.24
CA LEU A 358 2.39 -20.30 -10.55
C LEU A 358 0.86 -20.41 -10.62
N GLU A 359 0.30 -21.46 -11.22
CA GLU A 359 -1.16 -21.74 -11.24
C GLU A 359 -1.63 -22.62 -10.07
N ARG A 360 -0.68 -23.17 -9.32
CA ARG A 360 -0.93 -23.97 -8.11
C ARG A 360 -1.11 -23.08 -6.91
#